data_AF-A0A3M5VUJ6-F1
#
_entry.id   AF-A0A3M5VUJ6-F1
#
_cell.length_a   1.000
_cell.length_b   1.000
_cell.length_c   1.000
_cell.angle_alpha   90.00
_cell.angle_beta   90.00
_cell.angle_gamma   90.00
#
_symmetry.space_group_name_H-M   'P 1'
#
loop_
_entity.id
_entity.type
_entity.pdbx_description
1 polymer ?
#
loop_
_entity_poly.entity_id
_entity_poly.type
_entity_poly.pdbx_seq_one_letter_code
_entity_poly.pdbx_strand_id
1 'polypeptide(L)'
;MDWAKKGRSFNWDLHSVFGTWCLLFYLLFAITGLNWSYDWVSNGLNTLMGDAPSVQRKASVVTANKTAPLVVDYAAVWDSIQKTAGPELRAYNLRLPASGGQPATVFYLIKDSPHPRALNSITLDPANGHISAVSRYAERGLGAQLLASNYALHVGSYFGLAGRIIMTGASLMMPLFLSTPTKK
;
A
#
# COMPACT_ATOMS: atom_id res chain seq x y z
N MET A 1 -36.79 -12.06 0.76
CA MET A 1 -36.61 -12.37 -0.68
C MET A 1 -37.78 -13.26 -1.10
N ASP A 2 -38.74 -12.72 -1.84
CA ASP A 2 -39.83 -13.53 -2.40
C ASP A 2 -39.33 -14.25 -3.65
N TRP A 3 -38.88 -15.49 -3.47
CA TRP A 3 -38.42 -16.36 -4.56
C TRP A 3 -39.52 -16.70 -5.59
N ALA A 4 -40.78 -16.30 -5.32
CA ALA A 4 -41.93 -16.48 -6.20
C ALA A 4 -42.10 -15.37 -7.26
N LYS A 5 -41.38 -14.23 -7.15
CA LYS A 5 -41.42 -13.18 -8.17
C LYS A 5 -40.56 -13.61 -9.38
N LYS A 6 -41.11 -13.55 -10.59
CA LYS A 6 -40.40 -13.83 -11.85
C LYS A 6 -40.26 -12.57 -12.71
N GLY A 7 -39.11 -12.42 -13.37
CA GLY A 7 -38.86 -11.37 -14.34
C GLY A 7 -38.43 -10.03 -13.72
N ARG A 8 -39.05 -8.93 -14.14
CA ARG A 8 -38.58 -7.55 -13.89
C ARG A 8 -38.60 -7.12 -12.42
N SER A 9 -39.60 -7.54 -11.65
CA SER A 9 -39.71 -7.19 -10.22
C SER A 9 -38.67 -7.92 -9.37
N PHE A 10 -38.36 -9.18 -9.70
CA PHE A 10 -37.29 -9.94 -9.06
C PHE A 10 -35.91 -9.33 -9.34
N ASN A 11 -35.65 -8.92 -10.60
CA ASN A 11 -34.41 -8.21 -10.94
C ASN A 11 -34.30 -6.86 -10.22
N TRP A 12 -35.41 -6.13 -10.01
CA TRP A 12 -35.39 -4.87 -9.28
C TRP A 12 -35.17 -5.06 -7.78
N ASP A 13 -35.82 -6.03 -7.15
CA ASP A 13 -35.59 -6.38 -5.75
C ASP A 13 -34.16 -6.88 -5.53
N LEU A 14 -33.65 -7.74 -6.44
CA LEU A 14 -32.27 -8.22 -6.41
C LEU A 14 -31.28 -7.06 -6.60
N HIS A 15 -31.50 -6.18 -7.57
CA HIS A 15 -30.63 -5.04 -7.87
C HIS A 15 -30.65 -4.00 -6.75
N SER A 16 -31.80 -3.71 -6.14
CA SER A 16 -31.87 -2.78 -5.01
C SER A 16 -31.13 -3.35 -3.80
N VAL A 17 -31.35 -4.63 -3.46
CA VAL A 17 -30.67 -5.25 -2.31
C VAL A 17 -29.17 -5.40 -2.56
N PHE A 18 -28.77 -6.07 -3.65
CA PHE A 18 -27.34 -6.21 -3.99
C PHE A 18 -26.68 -4.85 -4.24
N GLY A 19 -27.37 -3.93 -4.90
CA GLY A 19 -26.88 -2.58 -5.17
C GLY A 19 -26.58 -1.80 -3.90
N THR A 20 -27.46 -1.84 -2.90
CA THR A 20 -27.20 -1.19 -1.60
C THR A 20 -25.98 -1.77 -0.89
N TRP A 21 -25.81 -3.10 -0.91
CA TRP A 21 -24.62 -3.73 -0.32
C TRP A 21 -23.35 -3.42 -1.11
N CYS A 22 -23.40 -3.51 -2.45
CA CYS A 22 -22.28 -3.18 -3.33
C CYS A 22 -21.88 -1.70 -3.24
N LEU A 23 -22.82 -0.78 -3.03
CA LEU A 23 -22.56 0.65 -2.90
C LEU A 23 -21.59 0.95 -1.76
N LEU A 24 -21.76 0.31 -0.60
CA LEU A 24 -20.87 0.50 0.55
C LEU A 24 -19.43 0.09 0.20
N PHE A 25 -19.26 -1.08 -0.43
CA PHE A 25 -17.94 -1.54 -0.86
C PHE A 25 -17.36 -0.64 -1.96
N TYR A 26 -18.15 -0.25 -2.96
CA TYR A 26 -17.70 0.65 -4.02
C TYR A 26 -17.32 2.04 -3.49
N LEU A 27 -18.03 2.56 -2.48
CA LEU A 27 -17.69 3.82 -1.84
C LEU A 27 -16.33 3.73 -1.16
N LEU A 28 -16.07 2.64 -0.41
CA LEU A 28 -14.75 2.40 0.17
C LEU A 28 -13.68 2.30 -0.92
N PHE A 29 -13.92 1.55 -2.00
CA PHE A 29 -12.97 1.45 -3.11
C PHE A 29 -12.71 2.80 -3.80
N ALA A 30 -13.76 3.59 -4.01
CA ALA A 30 -13.65 4.93 -4.56
C ALA A 30 -12.77 5.80 -3.67
N ILE A 31 -12.97 5.79 -2.34
CA ILE A 31 -12.15 6.55 -1.39
C ILE A 31 -10.68 6.08 -1.43
N THR A 32 -10.43 4.77 -1.42
CA THR A 32 -9.06 4.22 -1.49
C THR A 32 -8.33 4.61 -2.79
N GLY A 33 -9.05 4.69 -3.91
CA GLY A 33 -8.52 5.15 -5.20
C GLY A 33 -8.35 6.67 -5.27
N LEU A 34 -9.28 7.43 -4.73
CA LEU A 34 -9.27 8.90 -4.71
C LEU A 34 -8.05 9.43 -3.94
N ASN A 35 -7.60 8.69 -2.92
CA ASN A 35 -6.36 8.95 -2.19
C ASN A 35 -5.10 8.97 -3.08
N TRP A 36 -5.13 8.37 -4.28
CA TRP A 36 -4.03 8.41 -5.25
C TRP A 36 -4.17 9.53 -6.28
N SER A 37 -5.41 9.91 -6.60
CA SER A 37 -5.69 10.93 -7.61
C SER A 37 -5.68 12.35 -7.05
N TYR A 38 -5.98 12.53 -5.76
CA TYR A 38 -6.19 13.85 -5.16
C TYR A 38 -5.43 14.02 -3.85
N ASP A 39 -4.37 14.84 -3.89
CA ASP A 39 -3.51 15.12 -2.74
C ASP A 39 -4.28 15.69 -1.53
N TRP A 40 -5.36 16.45 -1.76
CA TRP A 40 -6.17 17.02 -0.68
C TRP A 40 -6.91 15.94 0.11
N VAL A 41 -7.35 14.86 -0.55
CA VAL A 41 -8.03 13.72 0.08
C VAL A 41 -7.04 12.97 0.95
N SER A 42 -5.86 12.66 0.43
CA SER A 42 -4.82 11.97 1.19
C SER A 42 -4.30 12.80 2.35
N ASN A 43 -4.15 14.11 2.16
CA ASN A 43 -3.71 15.01 3.23
C ASN A 43 -4.76 15.11 4.35
N GLY A 44 -6.04 15.20 3.99
CA GLY A 44 -7.14 15.16 4.96
C GLY A 44 -7.18 13.84 5.74
N LEU A 45 -7.05 12.71 5.05
CA LEU A 45 -7.05 11.39 5.67
C LEU A 45 -5.86 11.18 6.61
N ASN A 46 -4.66 11.59 6.19
CA ASN A 46 -3.45 11.54 7.00
C ASN A 46 -3.59 12.38 8.28
N THR A 47 -4.10 13.61 8.13
CA THR A 47 -4.34 14.52 9.26
C THR A 47 -5.35 13.94 10.26
N LEU A 48 -6.45 13.36 9.76
CA LEU A 48 -7.46 12.69 10.60
C LEU A 48 -6.90 11.46 11.32
N MET A 49 -6.01 10.73 10.66
CA MET A 49 -5.37 9.53 11.20
C MET A 49 -4.17 9.83 12.12
N GLY A 50 -3.86 11.11 12.36
CA GLY A 50 -2.79 11.54 13.24
C GLY A 50 -1.38 11.30 12.69
N ASP A 51 -1.26 10.95 11.42
CA ASP A 51 0.03 10.84 10.74
C ASP A 51 0.32 12.17 10.05
N ALA A 52 1.51 12.73 10.25
CA ALA A 52 1.95 13.86 9.45
C ALA A 52 1.80 13.45 7.98
N PRO A 53 1.29 14.33 7.09
CA PRO A 53 0.99 13.97 5.72
C PRO A 53 2.16 13.17 5.15
N SER A 54 1.85 12.05 4.50
CA SER A 54 2.80 11.29 3.71
C SER A 54 3.26 12.17 2.55
N VAL A 55 3.98 13.25 2.85
CA VAL A 55 4.95 13.87 1.98
C VAL A 55 5.92 12.74 1.75
N GLN A 56 5.58 11.91 0.75
CA GLN A 56 6.45 11.05 -0.02
C GLN A 56 7.84 11.52 0.27
N ARG A 57 8.52 10.87 1.24
CA ARG A 57 9.68 11.41 1.96
C ARG A 57 10.50 12.09 0.90
N LYS A 58 10.31 13.41 0.75
CA LYS A 58 10.80 14.13 -0.43
C LYS A 58 12.25 14.05 -0.12
N ALA A 59 12.92 13.08 -0.78
CA ALA A 59 14.24 12.63 -0.41
C ALA A 59 14.96 13.92 -0.12
N SER A 60 15.23 14.16 1.18
CA SER A 60 15.68 15.47 1.61
C SER A 60 16.83 15.71 0.68
N VAL A 61 16.70 16.68 -0.23
CA VAL A 61 17.76 17.03 -1.14
C VAL A 61 18.71 17.76 -0.23
N VAL A 62 19.38 17.01 0.65
CA VAL A 62 20.69 17.32 1.15
C VAL A 62 21.40 17.60 -0.15
N THR A 63 21.77 18.86 -0.34
CA THR A 63 22.60 19.33 -1.43
C THR A 63 23.89 18.54 -1.36
N ALA A 64 23.85 17.30 -1.85
CA ALA A 64 24.99 16.46 -1.97
C ALA A 64 25.77 17.08 -3.11
N ASN A 65 27.03 17.39 -2.83
CA ASN A 65 27.97 17.72 -3.88
C ASN A 65 27.88 16.60 -4.92
N LYS A 66 27.30 16.92 -6.09
CA LYS A 66 27.08 16.01 -7.22
C LYS A 66 28.37 15.36 -7.76
N THR A 67 29.50 15.70 -7.18
CA THR A 67 30.86 15.35 -7.58
C THR A 67 31.56 14.37 -6.64
N ALA A 68 30.97 13.99 -5.49
CA ALA A 68 31.59 13.00 -4.61
C ALA A 68 31.34 11.57 -5.13
N PRO A 69 32.39 10.75 -5.35
CA PRO A 69 32.22 9.35 -5.76
C PRO A 69 31.42 8.60 -4.69
N LEU A 70 30.41 7.84 -5.15
CA LEU A 70 29.64 6.97 -4.27
C LEU A 70 30.53 5.78 -3.87
N VAL A 71 31.07 5.83 -2.66
CA VAL A 71 31.77 4.70 -2.06
C VAL A 71 30.72 3.85 -1.35
N VAL A 72 30.57 2.59 -1.79
CA VAL A 72 29.66 1.62 -1.18
C VAL A 72 30.46 0.44 -0.67
N ASP A 73 30.45 0.23 0.64
CA ASP A 73 30.91 -1.02 1.23
C ASP A 73 29.75 -2.02 1.27
N TYR A 74 29.67 -2.85 0.23
CA TYR A 74 28.62 -3.87 0.12
C TYR A 74 28.67 -4.89 1.26
N ALA A 75 29.85 -5.17 1.85
CA ALA A 75 29.98 -6.13 2.94
C ALA A 75 29.44 -5.54 4.25
N ALA A 76 29.74 -4.29 4.56
CA ALA A 76 29.19 -3.59 5.72
C ALA A 76 27.67 -3.36 5.59
N VAL A 77 27.20 -3.03 4.38
CA VAL A 77 25.76 -2.92 4.09
C VAL A 77 25.08 -4.28 4.26
N TRP A 78 25.68 -5.37 3.79
CA TRP A 78 25.09 -6.70 3.97
C TRP A 78 25.05 -7.13 5.43
N ASP A 79 26.12 -6.92 6.19
CA ASP A 79 26.19 -7.26 7.62
C ASP A 79 25.15 -6.48 8.45
N SER A 80 24.97 -5.19 8.16
CA SER A 80 23.94 -4.37 8.82
C SER A 80 22.51 -4.84 8.49
N ILE A 81 22.25 -5.24 7.23
CA ILE A 81 20.96 -5.83 6.83
C ILE A 81 20.73 -7.16 7.56
N GLN A 82 21.74 -8.05 7.57
CA GLN A 82 21.64 -9.36 8.20
C GLN A 82 21.40 -9.25 9.72
N LYS A 83 22.14 -8.37 10.40
CA LYS A 83 21.99 -8.09 11.84
C LYS A 83 20.62 -7.51 12.18
N THR A 84 20.07 -6.67 11.33
CA THR A 84 18.81 -5.97 11.61
C THR A 84 17.58 -6.79 11.22
N ALA A 85 17.63 -7.49 10.09
CA ALA A 85 16.52 -8.27 9.56
C ALA A 85 16.48 -9.71 10.12
N GLY A 86 17.62 -10.24 10.56
CA GLY A 86 17.73 -11.60 11.10
C GLY A 86 17.49 -12.71 10.06
N PRO A 87 17.36 -13.97 10.51
CA PRO A 87 17.14 -15.14 9.64
C PRO A 87 15.76 -15.17 8.95
N GLU A 88 14.91 -14.20 9.25
CA GLU A 88 13.55 -14.10 8.74
C GLU A 88 13.43 -13.24 7.47
N LEU A 89 14.55 -12.75 6.93
CA LEU A 89 14.56 -12.00 5.69
C LEU A 89 13.99 -12.83 4.53
N ARG A 90 12.91 -12.34 3.90
CA ARG A 90 12.37 -12.94 2.65
C ARG A 90 12.82 -12.19 1.40
N ALA A 91 12.80 -10.88 1.46
CA ALA A 91 13.13 -10.02 0.33
C ALA A 91 13.74 -8.73 0.81
N TYR A 92 14.68 -8.19 0.04
CA TYR A 92 15.24 -6.87 0.27
C TYR A 92 15.34 -6.10 -1.05
N ASN A 93 15.23 -4.78 -0.95
CA ASN A 93 15.44 -3.84 -2.03
C ASN A 93 16.37 -2.75 -1.50
N LEU A 94 17.58 -2.70 -2.06
CA LEU A 94 18.56 -1.66 -1.74
C LEU A 94 18.38 -0.51 -2.72
N ARG A 95 18.08 0.68 -2.21
CA ARG A 95 18.09 1.92 -2.97
C ARG A 95 19.35 2.71 -2.61
N LEU A 96 20.31 2.68 -3.53
CA LEU A 96 21.52 3.48 -3.45
C LEU A 96 21.22 4.95 -3.81
N PRO A 97 21.88 5.91 -3.15
CA PRO A 97 21.72 7.31 -3.47
C PRO A 97 22.48 7.68 -4.75
N ALA A 98 22.05 8.78 -5.40
CA ALA A 98 22.62 9.24 -6.66
C ALA A 98 24.02 9.89 -6.52
N SER A 99 24.47 10.18 -5.31
CA SER A 99 25.77 10.82 -5.04
C SER A 99 26.31 10.37 -3.68
N GLY A 100 27.64 10.37 -3.53
CA GLY A 100 28.29 10.08 -2.25
C GLY A 100 27.87 11.05 -1.14
N GLY A 101 27.75 10.54 0.09
CA GLY A 101 27.38 11.32 1.28
C GLY A 101 25.87 11.41 1.57
N GLN A 102 25.01 10.80 0.76
CA GLN A 102 23.61 10.59 1.13
C GLN A 102 23.41 9.19 1.74
N PRO A 103 22.46 9.02 2.66
CA PRO A 103 22.17 7.71 3.22
C PRO A 103 21.46 6.82 2.19
N ALA A 104 21.86 5.55 2.12
CA ALA A 104 21.16 4.51 1.40
C ALA A 104 19.93 4.06 2.20
N THR A 105 18.88 3.66 1.49
CA THR A 105 17.68 3.09 2.12
C THR A 105 17.49 1.65 1.66
N VAL A 106 17.39 0.74 2.62
CA VAL A 106 17.05 -0.67 2.39
C VAL A 106 15.61 -0.87 2.81
N PHE A 107 14.78 -1.33 1.88
CA PHE A 107 13.45 -1.84 2.19
C PHE A 107 13.52 -3.36 2.29
N TYR A 108 13.02 -3.94 3.37
CA TYR A 108 13.06 -5.38 3.54
C TYR A 108 11.72 -5.91 4.05
N LEU A 109 11.45 -7.17 3.72
CA LEU A 109 10.26 -7.90 4.11
C LEU A 109 10.69 -9.13 4.92
N ILE A 110 10.03 -9.35 6.05
CA ILE A 110 10.26 -10.52 6.91
C ILE A 110 9.22 -11.60 6.63
N LYS A 111 9.48 -12.84 7.06
CA LYS A 111 8.57 -13.98 6.86
C LYS A 111 7.20 -13.76 7.49
N ASP A 112 7.17 -13.14 8.66
CA ASP A 112 5.96 -12.85 9.44
C ASP A 112 5.23 -11.55 9.02
N SER A 113 5.59 -10.96 7.88
CA SER A 113 4.93 -9.75 7.39
C SER A 113 3.47 -10.05 6.97
N PRO A 114 2.46 -9.34 7.50
CA PRO A 114 1.04 -9.67 7.29
C PRO A 114 0.58 -9.47 5.84
N HIS A 115 1.25 -8.61 5.07
CA HIS A 115 0.97 -8.41 3.64
C HIS A 115 2.26 -8.01 2.88
N PRO A 116 2.32 -8.21 1.55
CA PRO A 116 3.51 -7.93 0.73
C PRO A 116 3.92 -6.44 0.66
N ARG A 117 3.16 -5.54 1.30
CA ARG A 117 3.45 -4.10 1.38
C ARG A 117 3.85 -3.65 2.79
N ALA A 118 3.95 -4.57 3.76
CA ALA A 118 4.42 -4.31 5.12
C ALA A 118 5.96 -4.22 5.16
N LEU A 119 6.51 -3.37 4.30
CA LEU A 119 7.94 -3.19 4.15
C LEU A 119 8.51 -2.46 5.36
N ASN A 120 9.51 -3.07 5.99
CA ASN A 120 10.36 -2.40 6.94
C ASN A 120 11.42 -1.58 6.17
N SER A 121 11.89 -0.47 6.74
CA SER A 121 12.94 0.34 6.11
C SER A 121 14.09 0.59 7.06
N ILE A 122 15.32 0.38 6.59
CA ILE A 122 16.56 0.78 7.25
C ILE A 122 17.19 1.90 6.42
N THR A 123 17.58 2.98 7.06
CA THR A 123 18.39 4.05 6.49
C THR A 123 19.78 3.92 7.06
N LEU A 124 20.77 3.72 6.19
CA LEU A 124 22.17 3.47 6.55
C LEU A 124 23.10 4.29 5.67
N ASP A 125 24.31 4.55 6.14
CA ASP A 125 25.35 5.17 5.34
C ASP A 125 26.03 4.10 4.46
N PRO A 126 26.03 4.25 3.11
CA PRO A 126 26.59 3.26 2.21
C PRO A 126 28.11 3.07 2.36
N ALA A 127 28.83 4.05 2.90
CA ALA A 127 30.29 3.99 2.98
C ALA A 127 30.81 3.12 4.13
N ASN A 128 30.04 2.97 5.21
CA ASN A 128 30.46 2.30 6.45
C ASN A 128 29.40 1.30 6.99
N GLY A 129 28.21 1.23 6.39
CA GLY A 129 27.11 0.39 6.86
C GLY A 129 26.45 0.87 8.16
N HIS A 130 26.75 2.09 8.62
CA HIS A 130 26.23 2.60 9.88
C HIS A 130 24.74 2.93 9.76
N ILE A 131 23.92 2.38 10.66
CA ILE A 131 22.47 2.51 10.61
C ILE A 131 22.06 3.82 11.28
N SER A 132 21.51 4.75 10.51
CA SER A 132 21.03 6.04 11.02
C SER A 132 19.56 6.00 11.46
N ALA A 133 18.75 5.14 10.85
CA ALA A 133 17.35 4.95 11.25
C ALA A 133 16.83 3.56 10.90
N VAL A 134 16.05 2.98 11.81
CA VAL A 134 15.26 1.76 11.54
C VAL A 134 13.79 2.14 11.74
N SER A 135 12.97 1.89 10.74
CA SER A 135 11.52 2.04 10.83
C SER A 135 10.88 0.70 10.50
N ARG A 136 10.31 0.07 11.53
CA ARG A 136 9.53 -1.16 11.36
C ARG A 136 8.08 -0.83 11.08
N TYR A 137 7.44 -1.64 10.24
CA TYR A 137 6.02 -1.49 9.92
C TYR A 137 5.14 -1.61 11.18
N ALA A 138 5.45 -2.54 12.08
CA ALA A 138 4.71 -2.78 13.31
C ALA A 138 4.75 -1.62 14.31
N GLU A 139 5.80 -0.79 14.26
CA GLU A 139 5.98 0.36 15.16
C GLU A 139 5.27 1.63 14.66
N ARG A 140 4.69 1.59 13.46
CA ARG A 140 3.94 2.72 12.89
C ARG A 140 2.55 2.81 13.51
N GLY A 141 2.03 4.03 13.66
CA GLY A 141 0.64 4.25 14.08
C GLY A 141 -0.34 3.54 13.14
N LEU A 142 -1.50 3.13 13.68
CA LEU A 142 -2.53 2.38 12.93
C LEU A 142 -2.96 3.09 11.64
N GLY A 143 -2.99 4.44 11.66
CA GLY A 143 -3.24 5.26 10.49
C GLY A 143 -2.23 5.07 9.36
N ALA A 144 -0.94 5.16 9.70
CA ALA A 144 0.18 4.96 8.79
C ALA A 144 0.22 3.53 8.22
N GLN A 145 -0.13 2.54 9.05
CA GLN A 145 -0.27 1.15 8.64
C GLN A 145 -1.43 0.98 7.65
N LEU A 146 -2.58 1.58 7.93
CA LEU A 146 -3.75 1.53 7.05
C LEU A 146 -3.45 2.22 5.70
N LEU A 147 -2.78 3.37 5.72
CA LEU A 147 -2.40 4.09 4.51
C LEU A 147 -1.36 3.32 3.68
N ALA A 148 -0.35 2.73 4.32
CA ALA A 148 0.62 1.84 3.65
C ALA A 148 -0.06 0.57 3.10
N SER A 149 -1.12 0.11 3.77
CA SER A 149 -1.98 -1.00 3.34
C SER A 149 -3.01 -0.60 2.29
N ASN A 150 -3.21 0.70 2.02
CA ASN A 150 -4.26 1.18 1.12
C ASN A 150 -4.16 0.53 -0.27
N TYR A 151 -2.95 0.44 -0.84
CA TYR A 151 -2.74 -0.27 -2.10
C TYR A 151 -3.08 -1.76 -1.99
N ALA A 152 -2.66 -2.39 -0.90
CA ALA A 152 -2.87 -3.81 -0.69
C ALA A 152 -4.37 -4.12 -0.55
N LEU A 153 -5.13 -3.24 0.12
CA LEU A 153 -6.59 -3.29 0.26
C LEU A 153 -7.28 -3.02 -1.09
N HIS A 154 -6.84 -2.01 -1.84
CA HIS A 154 -7.42 -1.62 -3.12
C HIS A 154 -7.30 -2.72 -4.19
N VAL A 155 -6.24 -3.52 -4.16
CA VAL A 155 -6.07 -4.67 -5.08
C VAL A 155 -6.60 -5.98 -4.46
N GLY A 156 -7.08 -5.95 -3.21
CA GLY A 156 -7.51 -7.15 -2.46
C GLY A 156 -6.38 -8.05 -1.99
N SER A 157 -5.11 -7.70 -2.27
CA SER A 157 -3.93 -8.46 -1.84
C SER A 157 -3.68 -8.45 -0.33
N TYR A 158 -4.33 -7.56 0.43
CA TYR A 158 -4.25 -7.51 1.88
C TYR A 158 -4.71 -8.83 2.53
N PHE A 159 -5.77 -9.45 2.01
CA PHE A 159 -6.28 -10.75 2.45
C PHE A 159 -5.72 -11.92 1.61
N GLY A 160 -4.64 -11.70 0.87
CA GLY A 160 -4.02 -12.70 0.01
C GLY A 160 -4.89 -13.10 -1.20
N LEU A 161 -4.93 -14.41 -1.50
CA LEU A 161 -5.65 -14.95 -2.65
C LEU A 161 -7.17 -14.76 -2.55
N ALA A 162 -7.73 -14.95 -1.35
CA ALA A 162 -9.16 -14.82 -1.11
C ALA A 162 -9.66 -13.39 -1.44
N GLY A 163 -8.96 -12.36 -0.96
CA GLY A 163 -9.31 -10.98 -1.25
C GLY A 163 -9.20 -10.64 -2.74
N ARG A 164 -8.22 -11.20 -3.45
CA ARG A 164 -8.10 -11.04 -4.91
C ARG A 164 -9.28 -11.67 -5.66
N ILE A 165 -9.71 -12.86 -5.27
CA ILE A 165 -10.87 -13.53 -5.88
C ILE A 165 -12.13 -12.69 -5.69
N ILE A 166 -12.34 -12.14 -4.49
CA ILE A 166 -13.47 -11.23 -4.22
C ILE A 166 -13.39 -9.99 -5.11
N MET A 167 -12.21 -9.39 -5.28
CA MET A 167 -12.04 -8.22 -6.15
C MET A 167 -12.28 -8.52 -7.62
N THR A 168 -11.80 -9.66 -8.10
CA THR A 168 -12.08 -10.12 -9.46
C THR A 168 -13.58 -10.36 -9.65
N GLY A 169 -14.23 -11.01 -8.68
CA GLY A 169 -15.68 -11.22 -8.69
C GLY A 169 -16.47 -9.91 -8.71
N ALA A 170 -16.12 -8.95 -7.85
CA ALA A 170 -16.75 -7.63 -7.81
C ALA A 170 -16.58 -6.88 -9.16
N SER A 171 -15.39 -6.91 -9.75
CA SER A 171 -15.15 -6.30 -11.07
C SER A 171 -15.94 -6.96 -12.19
N LEU A 172 -16.14 -8.27 -12.15
CA LEU A 172 -16.98 -9.01 -13.10
C LEU A 172 -18.48 -8.74 -12.91
N MET A 173 -18.90 -8.26 -11.75
CA MET A 173 -20.30 -7.89 -11.49
C MET A 173 -20.64 -6.48 -11.97
N MET A 174 -19.66 -5.62 -12.28
CA MET A 174 -19.89 -4.26 -12.79
C MET A 174 -20.74 -4.23 -14.08
N PRO A 175 -20.52 -5.10 -15.09
CA PRO A 175 -21.38 -5.21 -16.26
C PRO A 175 -22.85 -5.56 -15.96
N LEU A 176 -23.15 -6.24 -14.84
CA LEU A 176 -24.53 -6.56 -14.46
C LEU A 176 -25.32 -5.31 -14.04
N PHE A 177 -24.65 -4.21 -13.69
CA PHE A 177 -25.30 -2.92 -13.43
C PHE A 177 -25.63 -2.17 -14.74
N LEU A 178 -24.94 -2.46 -15.84
CA LEU A 178 -25.22 -1.88 -17.16
C LEU A 178 -26.49 -2.49 -17.79
N SER A 179 -26.90 -3.70 -17.39
CA SER A 179 -28.22 -4.24 -17.74
C SER A 179 -29.32 -3.62 -16.87
N THR A 180 -29.48 -2.30 -16.96
CA THR A 180 -30.73 -1.66 -16.59
C THR A 180 -31.75 -1.96 -17.70
N PRO A 181 -32.98 -2.41 -17.37
CA PRO A 181 -33.98 -2.69 -18.38
C PRO A 181 -34.31 -1.39 -19.11
N THR A 182 -33.82 -1.26 -20.35
CA THR A 182 -34.18 -0.20 -21.28
C THR A 182 -35.70 -0.12 -21.36
N LYS A 183 -36.27 1.06 -21.09
CA LYS A 183 -37.70 1.33 -21.25
C LYS A 183 -38.13 0.97 -22.67
N LYS A 184 -39.01 -0.01 -22.81
CA LYS A 184 -40.09 -0.03 -23.80
C LYS A 184 -41.34 -0.49 -23.09
#